data_AF-A0A9E4I2B9-F1
#
_entry.id   AF-A0A9E4I2B9-F1
#
_cell.length_a   1.000
_cell.length_b   1.000
_cell.length_c   1.000
_cell.angle_alpha   90.00
_cell.angle_beta   90.00
_cell.angle_gamma   90.00
#
_symmetry.space_group_name_H-M   'P 1'
#
loop_
_entity.id
_entity.type
_entity.pdbx_description
1 polymer ?
#
loop_
_entity_poly.entity_id
_entity_poly.type
_entity_poly.pdbx_seq_one_letter_code
_entity_poly.pdbx_strand_id
1 'polypeptide(L)'
;MLGSIATVLHGIVPEWLVLPSLTLTLPHVVYWAGLLLFPLLAMYLVRRARQMPRRSASAAIAWMFWFWGGFVGLHRFYLRSRQVGTIFILLFALLLLGERYSSDARNVRSAFDNELRITEFNITKHQKDVDRESEGAEERLALALEERDAVQAKAQAAAQTEDEWQAFVGTVFYLIVVLLLFDAWRLPKLARES
;
A
#
# COMPACT_ATOMS: atom_id res chain seq x y z
N MET A 1 20.78 -17.05 35.94
CA MET A 1 22.06 -16.58 35.36
C MET A 1 21.87 -16.14 33.90
N LEU A 2 21.05 -15.11 33.66
CA LEU A 2 20.81 -14.53 32.33
C LEU A 2 21.17 -13.02 32.29
N GLY A 3 21.90 -12.53 33.30
CA GLY A 3 22.27 -11.11 33.42
C GLY A 3 23.61 -10.74 32.78
N SER A 4 24.47 -11.71 32.42
CA SER A 4 25.83 -11.41 31.94
C SER A 4 25.98 -11.28 30.43
N ILE A 5 24.98 -11.66 29.63
CA ILE A 5 25.06 -11.53 28.15
C ILE A 5 24.62 -10.12 27.71
N ALA A 6 23.72 -9.48 28.47
CA ALA A 6 23.24 -8.13 28.18
C ALA A 6 24.34 -7.07 28.25
N THR A 7 25.29 -7.20 29.19
CA THR A 7 26.34 -6.20 29.40
C THR A 7 27.42 -6.21 28.31
N VAL A 8 27.64 -7.35 27.65
CA VAL A 8 28.68 -7.48 26.60
C VAL A 8 28.22 -6.87 25.27
N LEU A 9 26.90 -6.85 25.01
CA LEU A 9 26.33 -6.34 23.76
C LEU A 9 26.16 -4.81 23.72
N HIS A 10 26.15 -4.15 24.88
CA HIS A 10 26.08 -2.68 24.99
C HIS A 10 27.34 -1.95 24.49
N GLY A 11 28.46 -2.65 24.29
CA GLY A 11 29.72 -2.04 23.81
C GLY A 11 29.89 -2.03 22.29
N ILE A 12 29.05 -2.76 21.55
CA ILE A 12 29.26 -3.03 20.10
C ILE A 12 28.17 -2.38 19.25
N VAL A 13 27.00 -2.12 19.82
CA VAL A 13 25.81 -1.68 19.08
C VAL A 13 25.45 -0.24 19.46
N PRO A 14 25.34 0.68 18.48
CA PRO A 14 25.06 2.09 18.76
C PRO A 14 23.63 2.30 19.33
N GLU A 15 23.51 3.25 20.26
CA GLU A 15 22.32 3.57 21.09
C GLU A 15 21.02 3.82 20.30
N TRP A 16 21.07 4.09 18.99
CA TRP A 16 19.88 4.21 18.14
C TRP A 16 19.22 2.85 17.80
N LEU A 17 19.88 1.73 18.14
CA LEU A 17 19.35 0.37 17.91
C LEU A 17 18.69 -0.24 19.16
N VAL A 18 18.82 0.37 20.33
CA VAL A 18 18.20 -0.11 21.57
C VAL A 18 17.07 0.82 21.98
N LEU A 19 15.83 0.47 21.60
CA LEU A 19 14.63 1.17 22.05
C LEU A 19 13.94 0.39 23.19
N PRO A 20 13.59 1.06 24.30
CA PRO A 20 12.75 0.49 25.35
C PRO A 20 11.29 0.54 24.90
N SER A 21 10.79 -0.57 24.34
CA SER A 21 9.44 -1.12 24.57
C SER A 21 9.17 -2.23 23.54
N LEU A 22 8.83 -3.40 24.06
CA LEU A 22 8.38 -4.56 23.31
C LEU A 22 7.05 -4.26 22.61
N THR A 23 7.09 -3.64 21.42
CA THR A 23 5.97 -3.65 20.48
C THR A 23 6.28 -4.66 19.39
N LEU A 24 5.38 -5.64 19.23
CA LEU A 24 5.48 -6.81 18.36
C LEU A 24 5.27 -6.44 16.87
N THR A 25 5.90 -5.36 16.43
CA THR A 25 5.99 -4.97 15.02
C THR A 25 7.45 -4.96 14.65
N LEU A 26 7.85 -5.86 13.74
CA LEU A 26 9.17 -5.81 13.09
C LEU A 26 9.47 -4.35 12.73
N PRO A 27 10.66 -3.80 13.10
CA PRO A 27 10.96 -2.41 12.80
C PRO A 27 10.77 -2.20 11.30
N HIS A 28 9.91 -1.27 10.90
CA HIS A 28 9.61 -1.02 9.48
C HIS A 28 10.89 -0.82 8.65
N VAL A 29 11.95 -0.30 9.28
CA VAL A 29 13.31 -0.19 8.73
C VAL A 29 13.89 -1.54 8.30
N VAL A 30 13.70 -2.62 9.08
CA VAL A 30 14.16 -3.97 8.73
C VAL A 30 13.37 -4.53 7.55
N TYR A 31 12.08 -4.24 7.46
CA TYR A 31 11.26 -4.59 6.28
C TYR A 31 11.74 -3.85 5.03
N TRP A 32 11.90 -2.52 5.10
CA TRP A 32 12.41 -1.71 3.98
C TRP A 32 13.84 -2.09 3.60
N ALA A 33 14.70 -2.37 4.59
CA ALA A 33 16.04 -2.88 4.36
C ALA A 33 15.97 -4.24 3.67
N GLY A 34 15.17 -5.21 4.13
CA GLY A 34 14.98 -6.48 3.44
C GLY A 34 14.50 -6.30 2.00
N LEU A 35 13.48 -5.46 1.79
CA LEU A 35 12.87 -5.19 0.50
C LEU A 35 13.82 -4.51 -0.50
N LEU A 36 14.75 -3.67 -0.03
CA LEU A 36 15.67 -2.92 -0.88
C LEU A 36 17.04 -3.59 -1.02
N LEU A 37 17.53 -4.23 0.05
CA LEU A 37 18.80 -4.94 0.09
C LEU A 37 18.72 -6.26 -0.69
N PHE A 38 17.60 -6.99 -0.62
CA PHE A 38 17.40 -8.21 -1.38
C PHE A 38 17.52 -8.04 -2.90
N PRO A 39 16.82 -7.09 -3.57
CA PRO A 39 16.97 -6.89 -5.01
C PRO A 39 18.36 -6.36 -5.39
N LEU A 40 19.02 -5.59 -4.52
CA LEU A 40 20.40 -5.17 -4.74
C LEU A 40 21.39 -6.35 -4.67
N LEU A 41 21.23 -7.24 -3.68
CA LEU A 41 21.99 -8.48 -3.55
C LEU A 41 21.71 -9.43 -4.71
N ALA A 42 20.45 -9.59 -5.11
CA ALA A 42 20.06 -10.38 -6.26
C ALA A 42 20.66 -9.80 -7.56
N MET A 43 20.61 -8.47 -7.76
CA MET A 43 21.27 -7.81 -8.88
C MET A 43 22.79 -8.04 -8.86
N TYR A 44 23.44 -7.92 -7.70
CA TYR A 44 24.86 -8.17 -7.54
C TYR A 44 25.24 -9.62 -7.90
N LEU A 45 24.49 -10.60 -7.38
CA LEU A 45 24.70 -12.02 -7.67
C LEU A 45 24.43 -12.35 -9.14
N VAL A 46 23.40 -11.76 -9.76
CA VAL A 46 23.11 -11.93 -11.19
C VAL A 46 24.18 -11.26 -12.06
N ARG A 47 24.70 -10.08 -11.67
CA ARG A 47 25.80 -9.41 -12.38
C ARG A 47 27.08 -10.25 -12.31
N ARG A 48 27.31 -10.94 -11.19
CA ARG A 48 28.40 -11.89 -11.02
C ARG A 48 28.19 -13.17 -11.83
N ALA A 49 26.98 -13.72 -11.85
CA ALA A 49 26.65 -14.91 -12.63
C ALA A 49 26.68 -14.66 -14.16
N ARG A 50 26.36 -13.45 -14.61
CA ARG A 50 26.45 -13.04 -16.03
C ARG A 50 27.88 -12.92 -16.58
N GLN A 51 28.89 -12.96 -15.70
CA GLN A 51 30.30 -13.03 -16.11
C GLN A 51 30.72 -14.48 -16.46
N MET A 52 29.85 -15.47 -16.27
CA MET A 52 30.05 -16.84 -16.75
C MET A 52 29.55 -17.01 -18.21
N PRO A 53 30.15 -17.92 -19.01
CA PRO A 53 29.83 -18.07 -20.43
C PRO A 53 28.35 -18.37 -20.64
N ARG A 54 27.76 -17.72 -21.65
CA ARG A 54 26.33 -17.69 -22.00
C ARG A 54 25.65 -19.07 -21.89
N ARG A 55 24.97 -19.30 -20.77
CA ARG A 55 23.87 -20.25 -20.68
C ARG A 55 22.61 -19.52 -21.13
N SER A 56 21.90 -20.05 -22.12
CA SER A 56 20.63 -19.52 -22.62
C SER A 56 19.68 -19.21 -21.46
N ALA A 57 18.86 -18.17 -21.64
CA ALA A 57 17.90 -17.73 -20.65
C ALA A 57 16.99 -18.91 -20.27
N SER A 58 17.18 -19.50 -19.08
CA SER A 58 16.45 -20.71 -18.74
C SER A 58 14.99 -20.37 -18.51
N ALA A 59 14.09 -21.07 -19.22
CA ALA A 59 12.64 -20.86 -19.13
C ALA A 59 12.15 -20.92 -17.67
N ALA A 60 12.75 -21.80 -16.85
CA ALA A 60 12.45 -21.92 -15.43
C ALA A 60 12.70 -20.62 -14.65
N ILE A 61 13.82 -19.92 -14.92
CA ILE A 61 14.13 -18.64 -14.28
C ILE A 61 13.17 -17.55 -14.75
N ALA A 62 12.76 -17.56 -16.03
CA ALA A 62 11.78 -16.61 -16.55
C ALA A 62 10.39 -16.77 -15.90
N TRP A 63 9.91 -18.01 -15.74
CA TRP A 63 8.67 -18.30 -15.01
C TRP A 63 8.75 -17.93 -13.52
N MET A 64 9.90 -18.15 -12.89
CA MET A 64 10.14 -17.72 -11.50
C MET A 64 10.04 -16.19 -11.36
N PHE A 65 10.67 -15.44 -12.28
CA PHE A 65 10.58 -13.97 -12.26
C PHE A 65 9.19 -13.45 -12.63
N TRP A 66 8.45 -14.14 -13.49
CA TRP A 66 7.06 -13.78 -13.78
C TRP A 66 6.17 -13.94 -12.55
N PHE A 67 6.31 -15.04 -11.82
CA PHE A 67 5.50 -15.30 -10.62
C PHE A 67 5.83 -14.33 -9.47
N TRP A 68 7.11 -14.08 -9.19
CA TRP A 68 7.52 -13.26 -8.04
C TRP A 68 7.70 -11.78 -8.36
N GLY A 69 8.11 -11.45 -9.58
CA GLY A 69 8.49 -10.10 -10.00
C GLY A 69 7.65 -9.54 -11.14
N GLY A 70 6.59 -10.24 -11.54
CA GLY A 70 5.72 -9.86 -12.65
C GLY A 70 5.07 -8.49 -12.45
N PHE A 71 4.56 -8.21 -11.25
CA PHE A 71 3.88 -6.95 -10.94
C PHE A 71 4.77 -5.71 -11.09
N VAL A 72 6.08 -5.86 -10.88
CA VAL A 72 7.07 -4.78 -11.05
C VAL A 72 7.61 -4.74 -12.50
N GLY A 73 7.38 -5.80 -13.29
CA GLY A 73 7.88 -5.93 -14.66
C GLY A 73 9.33 -6.43 -14.77
N LEU A 74 9.87 -7.02 -13.69
CA LEU A 74 11.26 -7.48 -13.62
C LEU A 74 11.56 -8.63 -14.60
N HIS A 75 10.54 -9.44 -14.93
CA HIS A 75 10.66 -10.54 -15.89
C HIS A 75 11.07 -10.08 -17.30
N ARG A 76 10.69 -8.87 -17.69
CA ARG A 76 10.90 -8.36 -19.06
C ARG A 76 12.29 -7.73 -19.27
N PHE A 77 12.91 -7.27 -18.18
CA PHE A 77 14.34 -6.90 -18.17
C PHE A 77 15.25 -8.12 -18.36
N TYR A 78 14.78 -9.33 -18.03
CA TYR A 78 15.53 -10.57 -18.25
C TYR A 78 15.54 -10.97 -19.73
N LEU A 79 14.41 -10.82 -20.44
CA LEU A 79 14.24 -11.18 -21.86
C LEU A 79 14.70 -10.10 -22.86
N ARG A 80 15.62 -9.21 -22.44
CA ARG A 80 16.24 -8.16 -23.30
C ARG A 80 15.24 -7.17 -23.94
N SER A 81 14.05 -6.97 -23.38
CA SER A 81 13.10 -5.93 -23.84
C SER A 81 13.06 -4.75 -22.87
N ARG A 82 14.11 -3.92 -22.91
CA ARG A 82 14.33 -2.80 -21.96
C ARG A 82 13.20 -1.76 -21.99
N GLN A 83 12.61 -1.51 -23.15
CA GLN A 83 11.57 -0.48 -23.33
C GLN A 83 10.26 -0.84 -22.63
N VAL A 84 9.81 -2.10 -22.75
CA VAL A 84 8.53 -2.52 -22.15
C VAL A 84 8.66 -2.71 -20.64
N GLY A 85 9.85 -3.08 -20.15
CA GLY A 85 10.15 -3.08 -18.72
C GLY A 85 10.02 -1.68 -18.10
N THR A 86 10.44 -0.62 -18.79
CA THR A 86 10.28 0.77 -18.32
C THR A 86 8.80 1.18 -18.23
N ILE A 87 7.96 0.78 -19.19
CA ILE A 87 6.51 1.04 -19.14
C ILE A 87 5.90 0.38 -17.89
N PHE A 88 6.28 -0.86 -17.59
CA PHE A 88 5.82 -1.56 -16.39
C PHE A 88 6.22 -0.84 -15.10
N ILE A 89 7.48 -0.39 -15.00
CA ILE A 89 7.95 0.37 -13.84
C ILE A 89 7.17 1.67 -13.70
N LEU A 90 6.87 2.37 -14.81
CA LEU A 90 6.06 3.59 -14.77
C LEU A 90 4.62 3.32 -14.32
N LEU A 91 3.98 2.26 -14.82
CA LEU A 91 2.65 1.83 -14.38
C LEU A 91 2.66 1.44 -12.90
N PHE A 92 3.69 0.73 -12.45
CA PHE A 92 3.85 0.35 -11.05
C PHE A 92 4.09 1.58 -10.15
N ALA A 93 4.90 2.53 -10.60
CA ALA A 93 5.09 3.80 -9.89
C ALA A 93 3.79 4.63 -9.83
N LEU A 94 3.01 4.63 -10.91
CA LEU A 94 1.69 5.27 -10.96
C LEU A 94 0.72 4.59 -9.99
N LEU A 95 0.74 3.26 -9.90
CA LEU A 95 -0.03 2.48 -8.93
C LEU A 95 0.33 2.86 -7.50
N LEU A 96 1.63 2.97 -7.18
CA LEU A 96 2.10 3.37 -5.84
C LEU A 96 1.67 4.80 -5.48
N LEU A 97 1.77 5.73 -6.44
CA LEU A 97 1.29 7.10 -6.24
C LEU A 97 -0.22 7.11 -6.02
N GLY A 98 -0.97 6.41 -6.85
CA GLY A 98 -2.42 6.28 -6.71
C GLY A 98 -2.84 5.71 -5.36
N GLU A 99 -2.16 4.66 -4.88
CA GLU A 99 -2.46 4.07 -3.57
C GLU A 99 -2.21 5.05 -2.41
N ARG A 100 -1.17 5.90 -2.51
CA ARG A 100 -0.93 6.95 -1.52
C ARG A 100 -2.10 7.93 -1.44
N TYR A 101 -2.59 8.41 -2.59
CA TYR A 101 -3.73 9.33 -2.65
C TYR A 101 -5.03 8.65 -2.21
N SER A 102 -5.27 7.41 -2.63
CA SER A 102 -6.39 6.59 -2.16
C SER A 102 -6.36 6.41 -0.64
N SER A 103 -5.18 6.17 -0.06
CA SER A 103 -5.03 6.04 1.38
C SER A 103 -5.33 7.33 2.13
N ASP A 104 -4.94 8.48 1.58
CA ASP A 104 -5.23 9.79 2.17
C ASP A 104 -6.73 10.08 2.12
N ALA A 105 -7.37 9.82 0.97
CA ALA A 105 -8.82 9.96 0.79
C ALA A 105 -9.62 9.08 1.78
N ARG A 106 -9.19 7.82 2.00
CA ARG A 106 -9.78 6.92 3.02
C ARG A 106 -9.72 7.50 4.43
N ASN A 107 -8.61 8.14 4.79
CA ASN A 107 -8.45 8.76 6.11
C ASN A 107 -9.39 9.95 6.28
N VAL A 108 -9.50 10.80 5.24
CA VAL A 108 -10.41 11.95 5.24
C VAL A 108 -11.87 11.50 5.35
N ARG A 109 -12.29 10.50 4.55
CA ARG A 109 -13.63 9.92 4.70
C ARG A 109 -13.85 9.38 6.11
N SER A 110 -12.90 8.61 6.65
CA SER A 110 -13.04 8.04 7.99
C SER A 110 -13.21 9.12 9.07
N ALA A 111 -12.59 10.30 8.89
CA ALA A 111 -12.77 11.42 9.80
C ALA A 111 -14.21 11.95 9.77
N PHE A 112 -14.78 12.17 8.57
CA PHE A 112 -16.15 12.63 8.41
C PHE A 112 -17.20 11.58 8.81
N ASP A 113 -16.95 10.29 8.54
CA ASP A 113 -17.83 9.21 9.01
C ASP A 113 -17.85 9.14 10.54
N ASN A 114 -16.74 9.46 11.20
CA ASN A 114 -16.69 9.55 12.66
C ASN A 114 -17.43 10.80 13.18
N GLU A 115 -17.24 11.95 12.54
CA GLU A 115 -17.95 13.19 12.87
C GLU A 115 -19.48 13.00 12.71
N LEU A 116 -19.92 12.38 11.62
CA LEU A 116 -21.33 12.10 11.37
C LEU A 116 -21.94 11.24 12.48
N ARG A 117 -21.23 10.20 12.95
CA ARG A 117 -21.68 9.38 14.09
C ARG A 117 -21.82 10.18 15.38
N ILE A 118 -20.93 11.15 15.62
CA ILE A 118 -21.02 12.03 16.80
C ILE A 118 -22.27 12.90 16.69
N THR A 119 -22.53 13.48 15.52
CA THR A 119 -23.72 14.34 15.32
C THR A 119 -25.01 13.54 15.40
N GLU A 120 -25.07 12.33 14.84
CA GLU A 120 -26.22 11.41 14.99
C GLU A 120 -26.47 11.04 16.46
N PHE A 121 -25.41 10.83 17.23
CA PHE A 121 -25.52 10.60 18.66
C PHE A 121 -26.07 11.83 19.41
N ASN A 122 -25.64 13.05 19.04
CA ASN A 122 -26.16 14.29 19.62
C ASN A 122 -27.64 14.50 19.28
N ILE A 123 -28.06 14.21 18.05
CA ILE A 123 -29.47 14.23 17.65
C ILE A 123 -30.27 13.27 18.53
N THR A 124 -29.80 12.04 18.71
CA THR A 124 -30.47 11.03 19.55
C THR A 124 -30.62 11.52 20.99
N LYS A 125 -29.62 12.25 21.51
CA LYS A 125 -29.68 12.87 22.84
C LYS A 125 -30.71 14.00 22.89
N HIS A 126 -30.71 14.91 21.92
CA HIS A 126 -31.66 16.03 21.87
C HIS A 126 -33.09 15.58 21.63
N GLN A 127 -33.29 14.50 20.86
CA GLN A 127 -34.62 13.88 20.70
C GLN A 127 -35.19 13.42 22.05
N LYS A 128 -34.37 12.80 22.91
CA LYS A 128 -34.79 12.42 24.27
C LYS A 128 -35.10 13.62 25.15
N ASP A 129 -34.46 14.77 24.94
CA ASP A 129 -34.76 16.00 25.68
C ASP A 129 -36.08 16.62 25.21
N VAL A 130 -36.41 16.52 23.92
CA VAL A 130 -37.73 16.90 23.37
C VAL A 130 -38.83 15.99 23.93
N ASP A 131 -38.61 14.68 23.96
CA ASP A 131 -39.56 13.70 24.51
C ASP A 131 -39.83 13.93 26.02
N ARG A 132 -38.92 14.63 26.72
CA ARG A 132 -39.04 15.02 28.13
C ARG A 132 -39.61 16.43 28.31
N GLU A 133 -40.11 17.06 27.26
CA GLU A 133 -40.65 18.43 27.24
C GLU A 133 -39.68 19.46 27.86
N SER A 134 -38.37 19.26 27.67
CA SER A 134 -37.38 20.17 28.21
C SER A 134 -37.39 21.50 27.46
N GLU A 135 -37.29 22.61 28.19
CA GLU A 135 -37.33 23.95 27.61
C GLU A 135 -36.21 24.17 26.57
N GLY A 136 -36.57 24.70 25.40
CA GLY A 136 -35.67 24.93 24.27
C GLY A 136 -35.14 23.66 23.58
N ALA A 137 -35.72 22.48 23.83
CA ALA A 137 -35.24 21.23 23.24
C ALA A 137 -35.48 21.14 21.72
N GLU A 138 -36.59 21.68 21.22
CA GLU A 138 -36.90 21.67 19.77
C GLU A 138 -35.90 22.50 18.97
N GLU A 139 -35.51 23.67 19.47
CA GLU A 139 -34.52 24.53 18.84
C GLU A 139 -33.14 23.85 18.80
N ARG A 140 -32.73 23.21 19.91
CA ARG A 140 -31.46 22.44 19.95
C ARG A 140 -31.48 21.26 18.98
N LEU A 141 -32.61 20.58 18.84
CA LEU A 141 -32.78 19.49 17.87
C LEU A 141 -32.68 20.01 16.44
N ALA A 142 -33.32 21.14 16.14
CA ALA A 142 -33.26 21.77 14.81
C ALA A 142 -31.82 22.15 14.43
N LEU A 143 -31.06 22.76 15.36
CA LEU A 143 -29.64 23.08 15.15
C LEU A 143 -28.79 21.83 14.92
N ALA A 144 -29.01 20.76 15.69
CA ALA A 144 -28.27 19.51 15.54
C ALA A 144 -28.58 18.79 14.20
N LEU A 145 -29.82 18.90 13.71
CA LEU A 145 -30.20 18.39 12.39
C LEU A 145 -29.51 19.15 11.26
N GLU A 146 -29.45 20.48 11.36
CA GLU A 146 -28.73 21.33 10.40
C GLU A 146 -27.23 21.01 10.39
N GLU A 147 -26.61 20.84 11.56
CA GLU A 147 -25.22 20.42 11.68
C GLU A 147 -24.98 19.06 11.02
N ARG A 148 -25.89 18.09 11.22
CA ARG A 148 -25.79 16.76 10.60
C ARG A 148 -25.88 16.84 9.09
N ASP A 149 -26.80 17.63 8.55
CA ASP A 149 -26.94 17.79 7.10
C ASP A 149 -25.67 18.42 6.49
N ALA A 150 -25.06 19.39 7.18
CA ALA A 150 -23.80 19.98 6.77
C ALA A 150 -22.62 18.98 6.81
N VAL A 151 -22.52 18.15 7.86
CA VAL A 151 -21.48 17.11 7.97
C VAL A 151 -21.71 16.00 6.94
N GLN A 152 -22.95 15.59 6.72
CA GLN A 152 -23.31 14.57 5.74
C GLN A 152 -22.94 14.98 4.32
N ALA A 153 -23.15 16.25 3.95
CA ALA A 153 -22.73 16.77 2.65
C ALA A 153 -21.20 16.67 2.46
N LYS A 154 -20.41 16.97 3.51
CA LYS A 154 -18.95 16.82 3.49
C LYS A 154 -18.51 15.36 3.41
N ALA A 155 -19.17 14.47 4.16
CA ALA A 155 -18.89 13.03 4.13
C ALA A 155 -19.14 12.44 2.73
N GLN A 156 -20.23 12.84 2.07
CA GLN A 156 -20.53 12.42 0.69
C GLN A 156 -19.49 12.93 -0.31
N ALA A 157 -19.04 14.18 -0.18
CA ALA A 157 -17.98 14.72 -1.04
C ALA A 157 -16.65 13.97 -0.85
N ALA A 158 -16.31 13.63 0.40
CA ALA A 158 -15.13 12.82 0.71
C ALA A 158 -15.23 11.39 0.15
N ALA A 159 -16.42 10.77 0.23
CA ALA A 159 -16.68 9.45 -0.33
C ALA A 159 -16.52 9.44 -1.86
N GLN A 160 -17.06 10.45 -2.57
CA GLN A 160 -16.87 10.59 -4.02
C GLN A 160 -15.39 10.70 -4.39
N THR A 161 -14.63 11.49 -3.63
CA THR A 161 -13.18 11.64 -3.85
C THR A 161 -12.46 10.29 -3.65
N GLU A 162 -12.81 9.54 -2.61
CA GLU A 162 -12.25 8.20 -2.40
C GLU A 162 -12.58 7.27 -3.57
N ASP A 163 -13.84 7.23 -4.02
CA ASP A 163 -14.29 6.37 -5.11
C ASP A 163 -13.53 6.66 -6.42
N GLU A 164 -13.26 7.93 -6.72
CA GLU A 164 -12.45 8.34 -7.88
C GLU A 164 -11.01 7.79 -7.79
N TRP A 165 -10.36 7.93 -6.65
CA TRP A 165 -9.01 7.40 -6.45
C TRP A 165 -8.97 5.88 -6.47
N GLN A 166 -9.97 5.22 -5.88
CA GLN A 166 -10.10 3.77 -5.93
C GLN A 166 -10.32 3.28 -7.37
N ALA A 167 -11.18 3.95 -8.14
CA ALA A 167 -11.40 3.62 -9.55
C ALA A 167 -10.12 3.79 -10.37
N PHE A 168 -9.36 4.87 -10.13
CA PHE A 168 -8.08 5.09 -10.78
C PHE A 168 -7.06 3.99 -10.47
N VAL A 169 -6.85 3.69 -9.19
CA VAL A 169 -5.92 2.62 -8.75
C VAL A 169 -6.36 1.27 -9.28
N GLY A 170 -7.65 0.96 -9.21
CA GLY A 170 -8.24 -0.26 -9.75
C GLY A 170 -8.01 -0.39 -11.25
N THR A 171 -8.21 0.68 -12.02
CA THR A 171 -7.96 0.70 -13.46
C THR A 171 -6.49 0.39 -13.77
N VAL A 172 -5.54 1.07 -13.11
CA VAL A 172 -4.10 0.83 -13.30
C VAL A 172 -3.73 -0.61 -12.92
N PHE A 173 -4.28 -1.12 -11.82
CA PHE A 173 -4.08 -2.50 -11.39
C PHE A 173 -4.58 -3.51 -12.43
N TYR A 174 -5.80 -3.34 -12.94
CA TYR A 174 -6.35 -4.21 -13.98
C TYR A 174 -5.52 -4.17 -15.26
N LEU A 175 -5.03 -3.00 -15.68
CA LEU A 175 -4.14 -2.88 -16.82
C LEU A 175 -2.84 -3.69 -16.63
N ILE A 176 -2.23 -3.61 -15.45
CA ILE A 176 -1.03 -4.40 -15.10
C ILE A 176 -1.33 -5.90 -15.17
N VAL A 177 -2.47 -6.34 -14.64
CA VAL A 177 -2.87 -7.76 -14.65
C VAL A 177 -3.10 -8.26 -16.08
N VAL A 178 -3.79 -7.49 -16.93
CA VAL A 178 -4.00 -7.85 -18.34
C VAL A 178 -2.67 -7.99 -19.08
N LEU A 179 -1.75 -7.05 -18.87
CA LEU A 179 -0.40 -7.13 -19.45
C LEU A 179 0.39 -8.34 -18.92
N LEU A 180 0.22 -8.70 -17.65
CA LEU A 180 0.86 -9.88 -17.07
C LEU A 180 0.37 -11.19 -17.69
N LEU A 181 -0.94 -11.31 -17.91
CA LEU A 181 -1.54 -12.48 -18.57
C LEU A 181 -1.10 -12.58 -20.03
N PHE A 182 -1.04 -11.44 -20.73
CA PHE A 182 -0.51 -11.41 -22.09
C PHE A 182 0.96 -11.87 -22.15
N ASP A 183 1.77 -11.48 -21.17
CA ASP A 183 3.16 -11.91 -21.06
C ASP A 183 3.28 -13.39 -20.69
N ALA A 184 2.42 -13.92 -19.82
CA ALA A 184 2.33 -15.36 -19.52
C ALA A 184 2.12 -16.19 -20.78
N TRP A 185 1.27 -15.70 -21.68
CA TRP A 185 1.01 -16.33 -22.96
C TRP A 185 2.19 -16.25 -23.95
N ARG A 186 2.98 -15.17 -23.92
CA ARG A 186 4.15 -14.99 -24.80
C ARG A 186 5.44 -15.65 -24.28
N LEU A 187 5.57 -15.85 -22.98
CA LEU A 187 6.74 -16.46 -22.34
C LEU A 187 7.24 -17.77 -23.00
N PRO A 188 6.39 -18.77 -23.33
CA PRO A 188 6.85 -20.01 -23.94
C PRO A 188 7.41 -19.84 -25.37
N LYS A 189 7.03 -18.78 -26.10
CA LYS A 189 7.60 -18.48 -27.42
C LYS A 189 8.97 -17.83 -27.27
N LEU A 190 9.09 -16.83 -26.39
CA LEU A 190 10.33 -16.11 -26.14
C LEU A 190 11.43 -17.01 -25.56
N ALA A 191 11.07 -17.99 -24.73
CA ALA A 191 12.01 -18.96 -24.18
C ALA A 191 12.52 -19.99 -25.20
N ARG A 192 11.89 -20.12 -26.37
CA ARG A 192 12.33 -20.99 -27.47
C ARG A 192 13.27 -20.28 -28.45
N GLU A 193 13.25 -18.94 -28.47
CA GLU A 193 13.99 -18.09 -29.42
C GLU A 193 15.31 -17.52 -28.84
N SER A 194 15.60 -17.75 -27.55
CA SER A 194 16.75 -17.19 -26.80
C SER A 194 17.81 -18.23 -26.42
#